data_AF-A0A7W1ERT3-F1
#
_entry.id   AF-A0A7W1ERT3-F1
#
_cell.length_a   1.000
_cell.length_b   1.000
_cell.length_c   1.000
_cell.angle_alpha   90.00
_cell.angle_beta   90.00
_cell.angle_gamma   90.00
#
_symmetry.space_group_name_H-M   'P 1'
#
loop_
_entity.id
_entity.type
_entity.pdbx_description
1 polymer ?
#
loop_
_entity_poly.entity_id
_entity_poly.type
_entity_poly.pdbx_seq_one_letter_code
_entity_poly.pdbx_strand_id
1 'polypeptide(L)'
;MTEQLPFVETEKPQVLYHASPNQDIEVFQPKREGFRDPDEGLVVFATPDKAYATMFLVKCNDSWVVKGRFSEAGVNGPWHIIISDKERFEQADKGGSIYEFDPSGFKFEPDKNMGSTEWTSKESVGPNRKVDYPSALQAMIKAGIQVYFVDQQIFDQIRSSGDDGYEIIKSLQYITEQ
;
A
#
# COMPACT_ATOMS: atom_id res chain seq x y z
N MET A 1 3.02 -20.28 -32.12
CA MET A 1 2.89 -21.07 -30.89
C MET A 1 3.45 -20.21 -29.79
N THR A 2 2.59 -19.66 -28.94
CA THR A 2 3.00 -18.76 -27.85
C THR A 2 3.34 -19.64 -26.67
N GLU A 3 4.62 -19.72 -26.30
CA GLU A 3 5.03 -20.38 -25.06
C GLU A 3 4.42 -19.61 -23.88
N GLN A 4 3.41 -20.21 -23.25
CA GLN A 4 2.97 -19.78 -21.93
C GLN A 4 4.10 -20.12 -20.96
N LEU A 5 4.75 -19.10 -20.43
CA LEU A 5 5.67 -19.25 -19.31
C LEU A 5 4.91 -19.93 -18.15
N PRO A 6 5.52 -20.92 -17.47
CA PRO A 6 4.86 -21.62 -16.37
C PRO A 6 4.51 -20.63 -15.27
N PHE A 7 3.27 -20.73 -14.78
CA PHE A 7 2.78 -20.01 -13.60
C PHE A 7 3.70 -20.39 -12.42
N VAL A 8 4.50 -19.44 -11.94
CA VAL A 8 5.28 -19.65 -10.72
C VAL A 8 4.28 -19.60 -9.58
N GLU A 9 4.01 -20.74 -8.97
CA GLU A 9 3.20 -20.85 -7.77
C GLU A 9 3.88 -19.99 -6.69
N THR A 10 3.36 -18.80 -6.42
CA THR A 10 3.90 -17.93 -5.38
C THR A 10 3.67 -18.63 -4.05
N GLU A 11 4.75 -18.88 -3.32
CA GLU A 11 4.67 -19.47 -1.98
C GLU A 11 3.73 -18.63 -1.11
N LYS A 12 2.75 -19.28 -0.49
CA LYS A 12 1.77 -18.60 0.36
C LYS A 12 2.52 -17.90 1.51
N PRO A 13 2.35 -16.58 1.69
CA PRO A 13 3.08 -15.84 2.71
C PRO A 13 2.69 -16.35 4.10
N GLN A 14 3.64 -16.35 5.04
CA GLN A 14 3.37 -16.80 6.41
C GLN A 14 2.42 -15.86 7.19
N VAL A 15 2.37 -14.60 6.79
CA VAL A 15 1.57 -13.55 7.42
C VAL A 15 1.11 -12.57 6.36
N LEU A 16 -0.09 -12.02 6.54
CA LEU A 16 -0.62 -10.92 5.76
C LEU A 16 -0.87 -9.71 6.67
N TYR A 17 -0.71 -8.52 6.11
CA TYR A 17 -0.81 -7.25 6.81
C TYR A 17 -1.98 -6.42 6.27
N HIS A 18 -2.72 -5.79 7.18
CA HIS A 18 -3.72 -4.79 6.85
C HIS A 18 -3.53 -3.56 7.74
N ALA A 19 -3.62 -2.37 7.18
CA ALA A 19 -3.51 -1.14 7.94
C ALA A 19 -4.87 -0.49 8.11
N SER A 20 -5.14 0.03 9.29
CA SER A 20 -6.33 0.85 9.53
C SER A 20 -6.00 2.01 10.46
N PRO A 21 -6.57 3.22 10.23
CA PRO A 21 -6.56 4.28 11.22
C PRO A 21 -7.39 3.94 12.47
N ASN A 22 -8.32 2.98 12.36
CA ASN A 22 -9.06 2.48 13.53
C ASN A 22 -8.22 1.40 14.23
N GLN A 23 -7.88 1.65 15.50
CA GLN A 23 -7.01 0.79 16.30
C GLN A 23 -7.77 -0.32 17.06
N ASP A 24 -9.09 -0.24 17.11
CA ASP A 24 -9.94 -1.11 17.94
C ASP A 24 -10.75 -2.09 17.10
N ILE A 25 -10.14 -2.65 16.03
CA ILE A 25 -10.82 -3.64 15.18
C ILE A 25 -10.49 -5.05 15.67
N GLU A 26 -11.51 -5.74 16.18
CA GLU A 26 -11.42 -7.15 16.54
C GLU A 26 -11.75 -8.09 15.36
N VAL A 27 -12.64 -7.65 14.46
CA VAL A 27 -13.06 -8.43 13.29
C VAL A 27 -13.22 -7.52 12.08
N PHE A 28 -12.54 -7.84 11.00
CA PHE A 28 -12.72 -7.21 9.70
C PHE A 28 -13.84 -7.90 8.96
N GLN A 29 -14.88 -7.14 8.62
CA GLN A 29 -15.96 -7.59 7.76
C GLN A 29 -15.62 -7.24 6.30
N PRO A 30 -15.90 -8.13 5.33
CA PRO A 30 -15.77 -7.80 3.92
C PRO A 30 -16.59 -6.56 3.59
N LYS A 31 -15.96 -5.58 2.93
CA LYS A 31 -16.59 -4.31 2.57
C LYS A 31 -16.23 -3.94 1.14
N ARG A 32 -17.00 -3.04 0.55
CA ARG A 32 -16.67 -2.43 -0.75
C ARG A 32 -15.78 -1.22 -0.49
N GLU A 33 -14.49 -1.35 -0.73
CA GLU A 33 -13.53 -0.24 -0.56
C GLU A 33 -13.05 0.31 -1.91
N GLY A 34 -13.76 1.33 -2.40
CA GLY A 34 -13.52 1.92 -3.72
C GLY A 34 -14.11 1.07 -4.85
N PHE A 35 -14.63 1.72 -5.89
CA PHE A 35 -15.17 1.05 -7.07
C PHE A 35 -14.04 0.76 -8.07
N ARG A 36 -13.17 -0.20 -7.75
CA ARG A 36 -12.02 -0.55 -8.61
C ARG A 36 -12.39 -1.62 -9.65
N ASP A 37 -13.13 -2.64 -9.23
CA ASP A 37 -13.70 -3.66 -10.10
C ASP A 37 -15.16 -3.94 -9.67
N PRO A 38 -16.15 -3.82 -10.57
CA PRO A 38 -17.54 -4.20 -10.28
C PRO A 38 -17.71 -5.64 -9.77
N ASP A 39 -16.85 -6.56 -10.20
CA ASP A 39 -16.95 -8.01 -9.99
C ASP A 39 -16.16 -8.51 -8.77
N GLU A 40 -15.32 -7.66 -8.14
CA GLU A 40 -14.53 -7.99 -6.95
C GLU A 40 -15.41 -8.26 -5.71
N GLY A 41 -16.51 -7.51 -5.59
CA GLY A 41 -17.47 -7.65 -4.50
C GLY A 41 -17.00 -7.07 -3.17
N LEU A 42 -17.51 -7.61 -2.06
CA LEU A 42 -17.10 -7.23 -0.71
C LEU A 42 -15.91 -8.10 -0.30
N VAL A 43 -14.79 -7.48 0.08
CA VAL A 43 -13.59 -8.21 0.49
C VAL A 43 -12.89 -7.52 1.66
N VAL A 44 -12.06 -8.29 2.37
CA VAL A 44 -11.00 -7.77 3.25
C VAL A 44 -9.69 -7.87 2.49
N PHE A 45 -9.01 -6.75 2.31
CA PHE A 45 -7.70 -6.71 1.67
C PHE A 45 -6.58 -6.94 2.68
N ALA A 46 -5.52 -7.61 2.28
CA ALA A 46 -4.27 -7.66 3.01
C ALA A 46 -3.09 -7.82 2.05
N THR A 47 -1.87 -7.63 2.53
CA THR A 47 -0.64 -7.70 1.74
C THR A 47 0.44 -8.46 2.48
N PRO A 48 1.31 -9.24 1.80
CA PRO A 48 2.49 -9.81 2.46
C PRO A 48 3.56 -8.74 2.78
N ASP A 49 3.44 -7.53 2.20
CA ASP A 49 4.43 -6.47 2.34
C ASP A 49 4.03 -5.48 3.44
N LYS A 50 4.65 -5.61 4.61
CA LYS A 50 4.36 -4.74 5.75
C LYS A 50 4.64 -3.27 5.46
N ALA A 51 5.67 -2.96 4.66
CA ALA A 51 5.99 -1.59 4.30
C ALA A 51 4.87 -1.00 3.44
N TYR A 52 4.43 -1.73 2.42
CA TYR A 52 3.28 -1.35 1.61
C TYR A 52 2.03 -1.05 2.46
N ALA A 53 1.74 -1.90 3.45
CA ALA A 53 0.60 -1.71 4.35
C ALA A 53 0.65 -0.35 5.08
N THR A 54 1.83 0.11 5.52
CA THR A 54 1.93 1.38 6.28
C THR A 54 1.39 2.60 5.53
N MET A 55 1.40 2.59 4.20
CA MET A 55 0.86 3.68 3.36
C MET A 55 -0.67 3.81 3.42
N PHE A 56 -1.37 2.89 4.09
CA PHE A 56 -2.82 2.90 4.26
C PHE A 56 -3.28 3.27 5.68
N LEU A 57 -2.34 3.60 6.58
CA LEU A 57 -2.67 4.14 7.90
C LEU A 57 -3.36 5.51 7.81
N VAL A 58 -3.06 6.30 6.78
CA VAL A 58 -3.77 7.55 6.48
C VAL A 58 -4.74 7.34 5.32
N LYS A 59 -6.01 7.72 5.53
CA LYS A 59 -6.99 7.79 4.45
C LYS A 59 -6.61 8.90 3.48
N CYS A 60 -6.17 8.51 2.29
CA CYS A 60 -5.80 9.39 1.19
C CYS A 60 -6.50 8.96 -0.09
N ASN A 61 -6.40 9.80 -1.12
CA ASN A 61 -6.89 9.48 -2.46
C ASN A 61 -5.93 10.04 -3.51
N ASP A 62 -6.17 9.66 -4.75
CA ASP A 62 -5.28 9.97 -5.86
C ASP A 62 -5.31 11.46 -6.25
N SER A 63 -6.12 12.31 -5.62
CA SER A 63 -6.12 13.75 -5.92
C SER A 63 -4.91 14.48 -5.33
N TRP A 64 -4.23 13.90 -4.34
CA TRP A 64 -3.11 14.54 -3.63
C TRP A 64 -2.04 13.56 -3.13
N VAL A 65 -2.20 12.26 -3.42
CA VAL A 65 -1.22 11.22 -3.10
C VAL A 65 -0.98 10.32 -4.32
N VAL A 66 0.27 9.94 -4.54
CA VAL A 66 0.69 8.86 -5.44
C VAL A 66 1.51 7.86 -4.64
N LYS A 67 1.24 6.57 -4.82
CA LYS A 67 1.96 5.46 -4.19
C LYS A 67 2.55 4.59 -5.28
N GLY A 68 3.79 4.16 -5.13
CA GLY A 68 4.44 3.36 -6.16
C GLY A 68 5.73 2.71 -5.70
N ARG A 69 6.30 1.93 -6.60
CA ARG A 69 7.61 1.30 -6.45
C ARG A 69 8.21 1.11 -7.83
N PHE A 70 9.44 1.55 -7.99
CA PHE A 70 10.18 1.32 -9.23
C PHE A 70 10.89 -0.03 -9.18
N SER A 71 11.02 -0.66 -10.36
CA SER A 71 11.82 -1.88 -10.52
C SER A 71 12.91 -1.62 -11.54
N GLU A 72 14.14 -1.98 -11.19
CA GLU A 72 15.30 -1.85 -12.08
C GLU A 72 15.90 -3.24 -12.30
N ALA A 73 16.07 -3.65 -13.56
CA ALA A 73 16.56 -4.97 -13.94
C ALA A 73 15.83 -6.15 -13.26
N GLY A 74 14.52 -6.02 -13.03
CA GLY A 74 13.69 -7.05 -12.39
C GLY A 74 13.80 -7.09 -10.85
N VAL A 75 14.56 -6.17 -10.26
CA VAL A 75 14.66 -6.02 -8.81
C VAL A 75 13.79 -4.86 -8.36
N ASN A 76 12.87 -5.16 -7.43
CA ASN A 76 12.03 -4.15 -6.81
C ASN A 76 12.86 -3.22 -5.93
N GLY A 77 12.79 -1.90 -6.18
CA GLY A 77 13.33 -0.87 -5.31
C GLY A 77 12.46 -0.63 -4.06
N PRO A 78 12.76 0.40 -3.27
CA PRO A 78 11.91 0.77 -2.14
C PRO A 78 10.55 1.31 -2.62
N TRP A 79 9.52 1.11 -1.80
CA TRP A 79 8.25 1.80 -1.97
C TRP A 79 8.42 3.30 -1.74
N HIS A 80 7.65 4.09 -2.48
CA HIS A 80 7.56 5.52 -2.30
C HIS A 80 6.12 5.99 -2.20
N ILE A 81 5.93 7.11 -1.51
CA ILE A 81 4.69 7.87 -1.45
C ILE A 81 4.98 9.35 -1.67
N ILE A 82 4.22 9.96 -2.55
CA ILE A 82 4.38 11.35 -3.00
C ILE A 82 3.12 12.09 -2.59
N ILE A 83 3.27 13.19 -1.87
CA ILE A 83 2.18 13.90 -1.22
C ILE A 83 2.26 15.37 -1.61
N SER A 84 1.24 15.89 -2.31
CA SER A 84 1.21 17.30 -2.74
C SER A 84 0.67 18.27 -1.69
N ASP A 85 -0.05 17.74 -0.70
CA ASP A 85 -0.70 18.52 0.34
C ASP A 85 -0.24 18.04 1.72
N LYS A 86 0.90 18.58 2.15
CA LYS A 86 1.53 18.24 3.42
C LYS A 86 0.63 18.56 4.61
N GLU A 87 -0.01 19.72 4.61
CA GLU A 87 -0.86 20.14 5.73
C GLU A 87 -2.06 19.18 5.88
N ARG A 88 -2.71 18.83 4.77
CA ARG A 88 -3.79 17.84 4.78
C ARG A 88 -3.31 16.48 5.28
N PHE A 89 -2.10 16.06 4.89
CA PHE A 89 -1.51 14.83 5.40
C PHE A 89 -1.33 14.86 6.91
N GLU A 90 -0.68 15.90 7.45
CA GLU A 90 -0.40 16.05 8.87
C GLU A 90 -1.68 16.15 9.70
N GLN A 91 -2.73 16.79 9.17
CA GLN A 91 -4.04 16.83 9.81
C GLN A 91 -4.73 15.46 9.83
N ALA A 92 -4.55 14.65 8.79
CA ALA A 92 -5.12 13.31 8.67
C ALA A 92 -4.30 12.24 9.41
N ASP A 93 -3.01 12.48 9.67
CA ASP A 93 -2.17 11.57 10.44
C ASP A 93 -2.58 11.60 11.91
N LYS A 94 -3.28 10.55 12.32
CA LYS A 94 -3.66 10.25 13.71
C LYS A 94 -3.03 8.94 14.19
N GLY A 95 -2.05 8.43 13.46
CA GLY A 95 -1.57 7.08 13.63
C GLY A 95 -2.59 6.04 13.16
N GLY A 96 -2.48 4.84 13.72
CA GLY A 96 -3.34 3.71 13.39
C GLY A 96 -2.71 2.41 13.84
N SER A 97 -3.14 1.31 13.23
CA SER A 97 -2.61 -0.02 13.53
C SER A 97 -2.36 -0.83 12.28
N ILE A 98 -1.30 -1.62 12.32
CA ILE A 98 -1.06 -2.72 11.39
C ILE A 98 -1.52 -4.01 12.05
N TYR A 99 -2.44 -4.70 11.40
CA TYR A 99 -3.01 -5.97 11.80
C TYR A 99 -2.36 -7.09 11.01
N GLU A 100 -2.05 -8.18 11.69
CA GLU A 100 -1.47 -9.40 11.10
C GLU A 100 -2.55 -10.48 11.02
N PHE A 101 -2.70 -11.11 9.85
CA PHE A 101 -3.66 -12.18 9.61
C PHE A 101 -2.97 -13.49 9.26
N ASP A 102 -3.66 -14.58 9.60
CA ASP A 102 -3.38 -15.89 9.03
C ASP A 102 -3.77 -15.89 7.54
N PRO A 103 -2.90 -16.34 6.64
CA PRO A 103 -3.16 -16.33 5.20
C PRO A 103 -4.19 -17.38 4.75
N SER A 104 -4.55 -18.37 5.58
CA SER A 104 -5.38 -19.54 5.22
C SER A 104 -6.69 -19.16 4.52
N GLY A 105 -7.41 -18.15 5.02
CA GLY A 105 -8.67 -17.65 4.47
C GLY A 105 -8.54 -16.67 3.30
N PHE A 106 -7.32 -16.29 2.91
CA PHE A 106 -7.07 -15.33 1.84
C PHE A 106 -6.75 -16.01 0.50
N LYS A 107 -7.20 -15.37 -0.57
CA LYS A 107 -6.93 -15.74 -1.96
C LYS A 107 -6.02 -14.72 -2.61
N PHE A 108 -5.16 -15.24 -3.48
CA PHE A 108 -4.26 -14.47 -4.30
C PHE A 108 -4.76 -14.50 -5.74
N GLU A 109 -5.03 -13.33 -6.30
CA GLU A 109 -5.51 -13.17 -7.68
C GLU A 109 -4.53 -12.24 -8.42
N PRO A 110 -3.38 -12.74 -8.91
CA PRO A 110 -2.30 -11.93 -9.46
C PRO A 110 -2.68 -11.12 -10.71
N ASP A 111 -3.72 -11.57 -11.41
CA ASP A 111 -4.22 -10.92 -12.62
C ASP A 111 -5.18 -9.74 -12.30
N LYS A 112 -5.36 -9.40 -11.02
CA LYS A 112 -6.22 -8.29 -10.56
C LYS A 112 -5.42 -7.23 -9.81
N ASN A 113 -5.88 -5.98 -9.92
CA ASN A 113 -5.40 -4.82 -9.15
C ASN A 113 -3.87 -4.67 -9.12
N MET A 114 -3.27 -4.54 -7.92
CA MET A 114 -1.82 -4.39 -7.70
C MET A 114 -1.04 -5.72 -7.88
N GLY A 115 -1.70 -6.75 -8.41
CA GLY A 115 -1.12 -8.04 -8.75
C GLY A 115 -0.52 -8.75 -7.55
N SER A 116 0.81 -8.90 -7.55
CA SER A 116 1.54 -9.76 -6.60
C SER A 116 1.48 -9.35 -5.12
N THR A 117 0.97 -8.16 -4.81
CA THR A 117 1.02 -7.58 -3.46
C THR A 117 -0.32 -7.60 -2.74
N GLU A 118 -1.39 -8.09 -3.37
CA GLU A 118 -2.75 -8.01 -2.82
C GLU A 118 -3.37 -9.39 -2.64
N TRP A 119 -3.91 -9.60 -1.45
CA TRP A 119 -4.62 -10.81 -1.06
C TRP A 119 -6.00 -10.41 -0.52
N THR A 120 -7.03 -11.18 -0.87
CA THR A 120 -8.41 -10.87 -0.49
C THR A 120 -9.08 -12.02 0.26
N SER A 121 -9.93 -11.69 1.23
CA SER A 121 -10.86 -12.63 1.85
C SER A 121 -12.30 -12.16 1.63
N LYS A 122 -13.18 -13.08 1.23
CA LYS A 122 -14.64 -12.84 1.17
C LYS A 122 -15.35 -13.16 2.48
N GLU A 123 -14.60 -13.65 3.47
CA GLU A 123 -15.09 -13.99 4.82
C GLU A 123 -14.55 -12.98 5.84
N SER A 124 -15.25 -12.86 6.97
CA SER A 124 -14.78 -12.03 8.07
C SER A 124 -13.53 -12.64 8.71
N VAL A 125 -12.54 -11.80 9.02
CA VAL A 125 -11.26 -12.26 9.57
C VAL A 125 -10.90 -11.50 10.84
N GLY A 126 -10.42 -12.22 11.84
CA GLY A 126 -9.85 -11.65 13.05
C GLY A 126 -8.32 -11.55 12.94
N PRO A 127 -7.69 -10.49 13.46
CA PRO A 127 -6.24 -10.37 13.48
C PRO A 127 -5.63 -11.32 14.52
N ASN A 128 -4.52 -11.96 14.16
CA ASN A 128 -3.70 -12.73 15.10
C ASN A 128 -2.87 -11.81 16.00
N ARG A 129 -2.46 -10.66 15.47
CA ARG A 129 -1.65 -9.66 16.15
C ARG A 129 -1.96 -8.26 15.62
N LYS A 130 -1.68 -7.25 16.45
CA LYS A 130 -1.76 -5.84 16.12
C LYS A 130 -0.50 -5.10 16.58
N VAL A 131 -0.07 -4.10 15.81
CA VAL A 131 0.95 -3.13 16.19
C VAL A 131 0.40 -1.73 16.01
N ASP A 132 0.34 -0.97 17.10
CA ASP A 132 -0.13 0.41 17.08
C ASP A 132 1.01 1.38 16.76
N TYR A 133 0.71 2.36 15.92
CA TYR A 133 1.61 3.44 15.55
C TYR A 133 0.96 4.77 15.92
N PRO A 134 1.67 5.67 16.65
CA PRO A 134 1.15 6.98 16.99
C PRO A 134 1.14 7.96 15.80
N SER A 135 1.92 7.66 14.76
CA SER A 135 1.98 8.43 13.51
C SER A 135 2.22 7.49 12.34
N ALA A 136 1.43 7.65 11.29
CA ALA A 136 1.58 6.96 10.03
C ALA A 136 2.85 7.40 9.30
N LEU A 137 3.23 8.68 9.35
CA LEU A 137 4.48 9.16 8.78
C LEU A 137 5.67 8.42 9.36
N GLN A 138 5.73 8.33 10.70
CA GLN A 138 6.80 7.62 11.39
C GLN A 138 6.77 6.12 11.10
N ALA A 139 5.59 5.51 10.97
CA ALA A 139 5.46 4.11 10.57
C ALA A 139 6.03 3.86 9.17
N MET A 140 5.73 4.75 8.21
CA MET A 140 6.23 4.67 6.84
C MET A 140 7.75 4.80 6.79
N ILE A 141 8.33 5.81 7.44
CA ILE A 141 9.78 6.04 7.47
C ILE A 141 10.49 4.82 8.09
N LYS A 142 10.01 4.31 9.23
CA LYS A 142 10.58 3.12 9.89
C LYS A 142 10.46 1.85 9.06
N ALA A 143 9.45 1.75 8.21
CA ALA A 143 9.28 0.64 7.29
C ALA A 143 10.10 0.79 5.99
N GLY A 144 10.90 1.85 5.85
CA GLY A 144 11.74 2.10 4.69
C GLY A 144 11.00 2.68 3.48
N ILE A 145 9.80 3.24 3.68
CA ILE A 145 9.10 3.99 2.64
C ILE A 145 9.81 5.31 2.39
N GLN A 146 10.06 5.63 1.12
CA GLN A 146 10.52 6.95 0.71
C GLN A 146 9.32 7.90 0.65
N VAL A 147 9.21 8.80 1.64
CA VAL A 147 8.12 9.78 1.72
C VAL A 147 8.57 11.12 1.16
N TYR A 148 7.84 11.64 0.18
CA TYR A 148 8.09 12.92 -0.46
C TYR A 148 6.93 13.88 -0.23
N PHE A 149 7.23 15.08 0.28
CA PHE A 149 6.31 16.22 0.21
C PHE A 149 6.76 17.12 -0.94
N VAL A 150 5.87 17.35 -1.90
CA VAL A 150 6.13 18.16 -3.09
C VAL A 150 5.05 19.21 -3.23
N ASP A 151 5.28 20.25 -4.03
CA ASP A 151 4.20 21.16 -4.41
C ASP A 151 3.28 20.53 -5.47
N GLN A 152 2.12 21.17 -5.71
CA GLN A 152 1.13 20.69 -6.67
C GLN A 152 1.70 20.64 -8.10
N GLN A 153 2.61 21.55 -8.47
CA GLN A 153 3.18 21.59 -9.81
C GLN A 153 4.05 20.35 -10.08
N ILE A 154 4.94 20.00 -9.15
CA ILE A 154 5.78 18.79 -9.24
C ILE A 154 4.90 17.54 -9.22
N PHE A 155 3.87 17.52 -8.36
CA PHE A 155 2.94 16.39 -8.30
C PHE A 155 2.23 16.15 -9.64
N ASP A 156 1.74 17.20 -10.28
CA ASP A 156 1.09 17.11 -11.59
C ASP A 156 2.07 16.67 -12.69
N GLN A 157 3.34 17.12 -12.62
CA GLN A 157 4.41 16.67 -13.53
C GLN A 157 4.71 15.18 -13.37
N ILE A 158 4.82 14.68 -12.15
CA ILE A 158 5.02 13.25 -11.86
C ILE A 158 3.88 12.44 -12.48
N ARG A 159 2.62 12.84 -12.25
CA ARG A 159 1.43 12.11 -12.75
C ARG A 159 1.27 12.11 -14.27
N SER A 160 1.79 13.12 -14.94
CA SER A 160 1.65 13.28 -16.40
C SER A 160 2.88 12.85 -17.19
N SER A 161 3.94 12.45 -16.49
CA SER A 161 5.18 11.98 -17.10
C SER A 161 5.01 10.63 -17.81
N GLY A 162 5.83 10.39 -18.83
CA GLY A 162 5.81 9.14 -19.59
C GLY A 162 6.58 7.99 -18.96
N ASP A 163 7.28 8.25 -17.84
CA ASP A 163 8.12 7.31 -17.09
C ASP A 163 7.60 7.09 -15.65
N ASP A 164 6.32 7.36 -15.42
CA ASP A 164 5.66 7.30 -14.10
C ASP A 164 6.36 8.15 -13.01
N GLY A 165 7.10 9.17 -13.44
CA GLY A 165 7.76 10.18 -12.62
C GLY A 165 9.16 9.76 -12.16
N TYR A 166 9.70 8.66 -12.69
CA TYR A 166 10.96 8.08 -12.25
C TYR A 166 12.11 9.10 -12.20
N GLU A 167 12.38 9.81 -13.30
CA GLU A 167 13.48 10.77 -13.35
C GLU A 167 13.28 11.96 -12.40
N ILE A 168 12.03 12.40 -12.22
CA ILE A 168 11.70 13.48 -11.28
C ILE A 168 11.95 13.00 -9.85
N ILE A 169 11.33 11.89 -9.44
CA ILE A 169 11.37 11.37 -8.07
C ILE A 169 12.81 11.04 -7.65
N LYS A 170 13.62 10.49 -8.56
CA LYS A 170 15.04 10.21 -8.32
C LYS A 170 15.87 11.44 -7.97
N SER A 171 15.45 12.61 -8.44
CA SER A 171 16.11 13.90 -8.12
C SER A 171 15.64 14.53 -6.81
N LEU A 172 14.51 14.05 -6.25
CA LEU A 172 13.93 14.58 -5.02
C LEU A 172 14.60 14.02 -3.77
N GLN A 173 14.57 14.80 -2.69
CA GLN A 173 14.96 14.35 -1.37
C GLN A 173 13.72 13.86 -0.60
N TYR A 174 13.75 12.60 -0.17
CA TYR A 174 12.74 12.05 0.73
C TYR A 174 13.05 12.38 2.19
N ILE A 175 12.05 12.26 3.05
CA ILE A 175 12.16 12.51 4.49
C ILE A 175 12.89 11.35 5.15
N THR A 176 13.89 11.67 5.97
CA THR A 176 14.58 10.71 6.84
C THR A 176 14.16 10.89 8.30
N GLU A 177 14.45 9.89 9.15
CA GLU A 177 14.30 10.06 10.60
C GLU A 177 15.08 11.32 11.06
N GLN A 178 14.45 12.12 11.93
CA GLN A 178 15.06 13.28 12.59
C GLN A 178 15.54 12.90 13.99
#